data_AF-A0A511QFM7-F1
#
_entry.id   AF-A0A511QFM7-F1
#
_cell.length_a   1.000
_cell.length_b   1.000
_cell.length_c   1.000
_cell.angle_alpha   90.00
_cell.angle_beta   90.00
_cell.angle_gamma   90.00
#
_symmetry.space_group_name_H-M   'P 1'
#
loop_
_entity.id
_entity.type
_entity.pdbx_description
1 polymer ?
#
loop_
_entity_poly.entity_id
_entity_poly.type
_entity_poly.pdbx_seq_one_letter_code
_entity_poly.pdbx_strand_id
1 'polypeptide(L)'
;MHQYFAEDASCGIILASNFEREQWKYHHSRAYRVCLLDAGHLSQTIQLTCNAYGLSTWISGAFYDNEINKFVNADGYRESSLFYIAIGYPGSENARHSEEHNKIIAKETNEHFS
;
A
#
# COMPACT_ATOMS: atom_id res chain seq x y z
N MET A 1 13.81 6.01 11.78
CA MET A 1 12.44 6.49 11.98
C MET A 1 11.66 5.28 12.38
N HIS A 2 11.22 5.24 13.62
CA HIS A 2 10.53 4.10 14.18
C HIS A 2 9.02 4.31 14.02
N GLN A 3 8.32 3.34 13.44
CA GLN A 3 6.87 3.41 13.22
C GLN A 3 6.19 2.22 13.88
N TYR A 4 5.59 2.47 15.04
CA TYR A 4 4.98 1.45 15.89
C TYR A 4 3.98 0.55 15.15
N PHE A 5 3.17 1.12 14.26
CA PHE A 5 2.16 0.40 13.49
C PHE A 5 2.72 -0.59 12.46
N ALA A 6 4.03 -0.61 12.22
CA ALA A 6 4.68 -1.52 11.28
C ALA A 6 5.51 -2.63 11.94
N GLU A 7 5.65 -2.65 13.28
CA GLU A 7 6.53 -3.58 14.01
C GLU A 7 6.12 -5.04 13.86
N ASP A 8 4.82 -5.33 13.95
CA ASP A 8 4.25 -6.69 13.87
C ASP A 8 3.71 -7.03 12.47
N ALA A 9 4.21 -6.33 11.44
CA ALA A 9 3.80 -6.58 10.07
C ALA A 9 4.26 -7.97 9.61
N SER A 10 3.33 -8.80 9.13
CA SER A 10 3.63 -10.10 8.53
C SER A 10 4.34 -9.95 7.18
N CYS A 11 4.03 -8.89 6.43
CA CYS A 11 4.73 -8.53 5.21
C CYS A 11 4.69 -7.02 4.94
N GLY A 12 5.56 -6.57 4.04
CA GLY A 12 5.63 -5.19 3.60
C GLY A 12 5.70 -5.08 2.08
N ILE A 13 5.02 -4.10 1.51
CA ILE A 13 5.06 -3.75 0.09
C ILE A 13 5.70 -2.37 -0.04
N ILE A 14 6.69 -2.24 -0.92
CA ILE A 14 7.27 -0.96 -1.31
C ILE A 14 6.73 -0.61 -2.69
N LEU A 15 6.06 0.53 -2.80
CA LEU A 15 5.64 1.10 -4.07
C LEU A 15 6.74 2.05 -4.55
N ALA A 16 7.38 1.71 -5.67
CA ALA A 16 8.35 2.55 -6.34
C ALA A 16 7.84 2.99 -7.70
N SER A 17 8.33 4.12 -8.19
CA SER A 17 8.00 4.65 -9.51
C SER A 17 9.26 4.91 -10.30
N ASN A 18 9.25 4.48 -11.57
CA ASN A 18 10.27 4.82 -12.55
C ASN A 18 9.85 6.10 -13.29
N PHE A 19 10.34 7.24 -12.81
CA PHE A 19 10.03 8.55 -13.35
C PHE A 19 10.50 8.73 -14.80
N GLU A 20 11.62 8.12 -15.19
CA GLU A 20 12.10 8.17 -16.58
C GLU A 20 11.09 7.51 -17.52
N ARG A 21 10.58 6.33 -17.13
CA ARG A 21 9.54 5.61 -17.85
C ARG A 21 8.23 6.39 -17.89
N GLU A 22 7.86 7.16 -16.87
CA GLU A 22 6.60 7.92 -16.89
C GLU A 22 6.71 9.26 -17.63
N GLN A 23 7.91 9.85 -17.67
CA GLN A 23 8.17 11.11 -18.37
C GLN A 23 8.16 11.00 -19.90
N TRP A 24 8.24 9.79 -20.47
CA TRP A 24 8.15 9.59 -21.93
C TRP A 24 6.88 10.20 -22.55
N LYS A 25 5.78 10.16 -21.80
CA LYS A 25 4.46 10.66 -22.22
C LYS A 25 4.26 12.13 -21.83
N TYR A 26 4.91 12.56 -20.75
CA TYR A 26 4.80 13.90 -20.19
C TYR A 26 6.20 14.46 -19.92
N HIS A 27 6.78 15.13 -20.92
CA HIS A 27 8.15 15.68 -20.88
C HIS A 27 8.36 16.88 -19.92
N HIS A 28 7.50 17.02 -18.92
CA HIS A 28 7.50 18.14 -17.98
C HIS A 28 7.01 17.66 -16.60
N SER A 29 7.23 18.48 -15.58
CA SER A 29 6.99 18.17 -14.15
C SER A 29 5.63 17.59 -13.78
N ARG A 30 4.62 17.65 -14.66
CA ARG A 30 3.34 16.95 -14.51
C ARG A 30 3.49 15.43 -14.36
N ALA A 31 4.50 14.79 -14.97
CA ALA A 31 4.71 13.34 -14.84
C ALA A 31 4.82 12.91 -13.36
N TYR A 32 5.48 13.72 -12.53
CA TYR A 32 5.63 13.45 -11.11
C TYR A 32 4.29 13.39 -10.37
N ARG A 33 3.35 14.30 -10.70
CA ARG A 33 2.00 14.27 -10.14
C ARG A 33 1.24 13.02 -10.55
N VAL A 34 1.41 12.56 -11.79
CA VAL A 34 0.79 11.31 -12.26
C VAL A 34 1.36 10.11 -11.48
N CYS A 35 2.67 10.04 -11.30
CA CYS A 35 3.31 8.98 -10.52
C CYS A 35 2.75 8.90 -9.08
N LEU A 36 2.56 10.06 -8.43
CA LEU A 36 1.98 10.11 -7.08
C LEU A 36 0.50 9.70 -7.05
N LEU A 37 -0.27 10.08 -8.08
CA LEU A 37 -1.67 9.66 -8.21
C LEU A 37 -1.77 8.15 -8.41
N ASP A 38 -0.94 7.57 -9.28
CA ASP A 38 -0.91 6.13 -9.52
C ASP A 38 -0.50 5.36 -8.27
N ALA A 39 0.51 5.84 -7.55
CA ALA A 39 0.93 5.26 -6.28
C ALA A 39 -0.21 5.30 -5.23
N GLY A 40 -0.94 6.42 -5.14
CA GLY A 40 -2.09 6.54 -4.23
C GLY A 40 -3.26 5.65 -4.61
N HIS A 41 -3.55 5.50 -5.91
CA HIS A 41 -4.57 4.58 -6.38
C HIS A 41 -4.21 3.13 -6.07
N LEU A 42 -2.99 2.72 -6.40
CA LEU A 42 -2.51 1.37 -6.13
C LEU A 42 -2.49 1.07 -4.63
N SER A 43 -2.05 2.02 -3.81
CA SER A 43 -2.02 1.83 -2.37
C SER A 43 -3.43 1.65 -1.80
N GLN A 44 -4.41 2.46 -2.23
CA GLN A 44 -5.79 2.29 -1.78
C GLN A 44 -6.39 0.95 -2.21
N THR A 45 -6.11 0.51 -3.45
CA THR A 45 -6.53 -0.82 -3.91
C THR A 45 -5.96 -1.91 -3.00
N ILE A 46 -4.66 -1.86 -2.69
CA ILE A 46 -4.02 -2.83 -1.78
C ILE A 46 -4.72 -2.82 -0.41
N GLN A 47 -4.95 -1.64 0.18
CA GLN A 47 -5.59 -1.53 1.49
C GLN A 47 -7.01 -2.10 1.50
N LEU A 48 -7.83 -1.79 0.49
CA LEU A 48 -9.19 -2.33 0.36
C LEU A 48 -9.20 -3.84 0.13
N THR A 49 -8.28 -4.36 -0.70
CA THR A 49 -8.15 -5.80 -0.92
C THR A 49 -7.72 -6.51 0.37
N CYS A 50 -6.72 -6.01 1.08
CA CYS A 50 -6.31 -6.56 2.38
C CYS A 50 -7.47 -6.58 3.37
N ASN A 51 -8.22 -5.47 3.46
CA ASN A 51 -9.39 -5.38 4.33
C ASN A 51 -10.46 -6.41 3.97
N ALA A 52 -10.73 -6.63 2.67
CA ALA A 52 -11.68 -7.65 2.22
C ALA A 52 -11.25 -9.09 2.57
N TYR A 53 -9.95 -9.33 2.75
CA TYR A 53 -9.41 -10.60 3.25
C TYR A 53 -9.26 -10.65 4.78
N GLY A 54 -9.77 -9.66 5.51
CA GLY A 54 -9.65 -9.58 6.97
C GLY A 54 -8.25 -9.23 7.48
N LEU A 55 -7.39 -8.69 6.62
CA LEU A 55 -6.06 -8.21 6.98
C LEU A 55 -6.10 -6.71 7.31
N SER A 56 -5.17 -6.26 8.14
CA SER A 56 -4.94 -4.85 8.43
C SER A 56 -3.72 -4.32 7.71
N THR A 57 -3.74 -3.04 7.37
CA THR A 57 -2.64 -2.36 6.67
C THR A 57 -2.26 -1.06 7.36
N TRP A 58 -0.97 -0.73 7.33
CA TRP A 58 -0.45 0.58 7.71
C TRP A 58 0.42 1.12 6.56
N ILE A 59 0.08 2.30 6.05
CA ILE A 59 0.80 2.94 4.95
C ILE A 59 1.58 4.15 5.44
N SER A 60 2.79 4.34 4.91
CA SER A 60 3.60 5.51 5.17
C SER A 60 4.44 5.91 3.96
N GLY A 61 4.48 7.22 3.68
CA GLY A 61 5.47 7.82 2.78
C GLY A 61 6.70 8.36 3.53
N ALA A 62 6.77 8.15 4.84
CA ALA A 62 7.86 8.66 5.68
C ALA A 62 8.82 7.53 6.04
N PHE A 63 9.89 7.36 5.29
CA PHE A 63 10.93 6.37 5.56
C PHE A 63 12.30 6.96 5.23
N TYR A 64 13.38 6.21 5.48
CA TYR A 64 14.69 6.64 5.02
C TYR A 64 14.83 6.33 3.52
N ASP A 65 14.54 7.30 2.66
CA ASP A 65 14.54 7.13 1.20
C ASP A 65 15.80 6.45 0.68
N ASN A 66 16.98 6.87 1.16
CA ASN A 66 18.26 6.29 0.74
C ASN A 66 18.37 4.79 1.06
N GLU A 67 17.90 4.38 2.25
CA GLU A 67 17.97 2.98 2.69
C GLU A 67 16.97 2.12 1.91
N ILE A 68 15.74 2.61 1.73
CA ILE A 68 14.69 1.89 1.01
C ILE A 68 15.02 1.81 -0.48
N ASN A 69 15.47 2.90 -1.11
CA ASN A 69 15.89 2.91 -2.51
C ASN A 69 17.04 1.94 -2.74
N LYS A 70 18.03 1.91 -1.84
CA LYS A 70 19.11 0.92 -1.91
C LYS A 70 18.60 -0.52 -1.78
N PHE A 71 17.62 -0.76 -0.90
CA PHE A 71 17.01 -2.08 -0.71
C PHE A 71 16.30 -2.59 -1.98
N VAL A 72 15.59 -1.71 -2.71
CA VAL A 72 14.91 -2.07 -3.96
C VAL A 72 15.75 -1.85 -5.22
N ASN A 73 17.04 -1.53 -5.08
CA ASN A 73 17.96 -1.22 -6.17
C ASN A 73 17.51 -0.05 -7.07
N ALA A 74 16.87 0.95 -6.47
CA ALA A 74 16.51 2.22 -7.08
C ALA A 74 17.61 3.28 -6.84
N ASP A 75 17.81 4.18 -7.80
CA ASP A 75 18.85 5.22 -7.70
C ASP A 75 18.39 6.50 -6.97
N GLY A 76 17.09 6.61 -6.66
CA GLY A 76 16.48 7.77 -6.01
C GLY A 76 16.24 8.96 -6.93
N TYR A 77 16.60 8.88 -8.22
CA TYR A 77 16.49 9.97 -9.18
C TYR A 77 15.59 9.61 -10.37
N ARG A 78 15.89 8.50 -11.05
CA ARG A 78 15.09 7.95 -12.15
C ARG A 78 14.05 6.98 -11.63
N GLU A 79 14.38 6.28 -10.55
CA GLU A 79 13.44 5.43 -9.82
C GLU A 79 13.52 5.75 -8.34
N SER A 80 12.37 5.91 -7.68
CA SER A 80 12.33 6.10 -6.24
C SER A 80 11.12 5.44 -5.62
N SER A 81 11.30 4.98 -4.39
CA SER A 81 10.25 4.52 -3.50
C SER A 81 9.36 5.70 -3.10
N LEU A 82 8.06 5.48 -3.06
CA LEU A 82 7.02 6.47 -2.78
C LEU A 82 6.24 6.12 -1.51
N PHE A 83 5.82 4.86 -1.38
CA PHE A 83 5.09 4.38 -0.22
C PHE A 83 5.64 3.04 0.27
N TYR A 84 5.57 2.86 1.58
CA TYR A 84 5.68 1.56 2.25
C TYR A 84 4.32 1.20 2.84
N ILE A 85 3.87 -0.03 2.60
CA ILE A 85 2.62 -0.58 3.11
C ILE A 85 2.95 -1.82 3.93
N ALA A 86 2.86 -1.71 5.25
CA ALA A 86 2.87 -2.85 6.16
C ALA A 86 1.51 -3.55 6.13
N ILE A 87 1.52 -4.88 6.14
CA ILE A 87 0.33 -5.74 6.12
C ILE A 87 0.48 -6.79 7.22
N GLY A 88 -0.57 -7.00 7.99
CA GLY A 88 -0.61 -7.97 9.07
C GLY A 88 -2.03 -8.33 9.48
N TYR A 89 -2.15 -9.07 10.57
CA TYR A 89 -3.45 -9.33 11.16
C TYR A 89 -3.91 -8.14 12.01
N PRO A 90 -5.23 -7.87 12.08
CA PRO A 90 -5.76 -6.86 12.99
C PRO A 90 -5.35 -7.16 14.44
N GLY A 91 -5.00 -6.13 15.20
CA GLY A 91 -4.86 -6.24 16.65
C GLY A 91 -6.18 -6.69 17.30
N SER A 92 -6.11 -7.24 18.52
CA SER A 92 -7.24 -7.86 19.23
C SER A 92 -8.51 -6.99 19.35
N GLU A 93 -8.37 -5.67 19.32
CA GLU A 93 -9.49 -4.72 19.31
C GLU A 93 -10.15 -4.60 17.93
N ASN A 94 -9.34 -4.50 16.86
CA ASN A 94 -9.82 -4.34 15.47
C ASN A 94 -10.32 -5.66 14.87
N ALA A 95 -9.87 -6.81 15.40
CA ALA A 95 -10.28 -8.14 14.95
C ALA A 95 -11.81 -8.35 15.03
N ARG A 96 -12.47 -7.79 16.07
CA ARG A 96 -13.93 -7.90 16.24
C ARG A 96 -14.71 -7.19 15.14
N HIS A 97 -14.24 -6.02 14.72
CA HIS A 97 -14.90 -5.24 13.66
C HIS A 97 -14.73 -5.90 12.29
N SER A 98 -13.54 -6.47 12.02
CA SER A 98 -13.32 -7.26 10.80
C SER A 98 -14.14 -8.57 10.79
N GLU A 99 -14.34 -9.23 11.94
CA GLU A 99 -15.18 -10.42 12.02
C GLU A 99 -16.66 -10.12 11.74
N GLU A 100 -17.21 -9.03 12.27
CA GLU A 100 -18.57 -8.60 11.97
C GLU A 100 -18.73 -8.19 10.50
N HIS A 101 -17.78 -7.44 9.96
CA HIS A 101 -17.76 -7.04 8.55
C HIS A 101 -17.68 -8.27 7.61
N ASN A 102 -16.80 -9.22 7.92
CA ASN A 102 -16.65 -10.45 7.14
C ASN A 102 -17.91 -11.33 7.20
N LYS A 103 -18.62 -11.38 8.33
CA LYS A 103 -19.92 -12.06 8.43
C LYS A 103 -20.98 -11.43 7.53
N ILE A 104 -20.98 -10.11 7.39
CA ILE A 104 -21.91 -9.38 6.51
C ILE A 104 -21.60 -9.70 5.04
N ILE A 105 -20.33 -9.59 4.62
CA ILE A 105 -19.91 -9.92 3.26
C ILE A 105 -20.25 -11.36 2.91
N ALA A 106 -19.93 -12.32 3.79
CA ALA A 106 -20.21 -13.74 3.56
C ALA A 106 -21.72 -14.02 3.37
N LYS A 107 -22.57 -13.29 4.10
CA LYS A 107 -24.02 -13.39 3.97
C LYS A 107 -24.50 -12.84 2.61
N GLU A 108 -24.02 -11.67 2.20
CA GLU A 108 -24.38 -11.05 0.92
C GLU A 108 -23.90 -11.85 -0.29
N THR A 109 -22.70 -12.43 -0.22
CA THR A 109 -22.18 -13.31 -1.29
C THR A 109 -22.98 -14.60 -1.43
N ASN A 110 -23.54 -15.15 -0.34
CA ASN A 110 -24.37 -16.36 -0.41
C ASN A 110 -25.79 -16.06 -0.94
N GLU A 111 -26.33 -14.87 -0.69
CA GLU A 111 -27.65 -14.47 -1.19
C GLU A 111 -27.64 -14.14 -2.70
N HIS A 112 -26.51 -13.70 -3.26
CA HIS A 112 -26.39 -13.37 -4.69
C HIS A 112 -26.11 -14.56 -5.63
N PHE A 113 -25.76 -15.73 -5.10
CA PHE A 113 -25.49 -16.96 -5.86
C PHE A 113 -26.58 -18.05 -5.67
N SER A 114 -27.75 -17.67 -5.13
CA SER A 114 -28.97 -18.49 -5.03
C SER A 114 -30.01 -18.04 -6.05
#